data_AF-A0A843L4L0-F1
#
_entry.id   AF-A0A843L4L0-F1
#
_cell.length_a   1.000
_cell.length_b   1.000
_cell.length_c   1.000
_cell.angle_alpha   90.00
_cell.angle_beta   90.00
_cell.angle_gamma   90.00
#
_symmetry.space_group_name_H-M   'P 1'
#
loop_
_entity.id
_entity.type
_entity.pdbx_description
1 polymer ?
#
loop_
_entity_poly.entity_id
_entity_poly.type
_entity_poly.pdbx_seq_one_letter_code
_entity_poly.pdbx_strand_id
1 'polypeptide(L)' 'MKAQVRTLTGEIAHEIDLPEIFNEEYRPDLIKRAVLALQSTRFQPHGTDPYA' A
#
# COMPACT_ATOMS: atom_id res chain seq x y z
N MET A 1 -19.10 5.53 -4.22
CA MET A 1 -18.76 4.97 -5.56
C MET A 1 -19.23 3.52 -5.59
N LYS A 2 -19.52 2.91 -6.75
CA LYS A 2 -19.87 1.47 -6.85
C LYS A 2 -18.73 0.68 -7.48
N ALA A 3 -18.49 -0.54 -7.01
CA ALA A 3 -17.47 -1.45 -7.51
C ALA A 3 -18.10 -2.75 -8.02
N GLN A 4 -17.62 -3.23 -9.17
CA GLN A 4 -18.09 -4.47 -9.77
C GLN A 4 -17.33 -5.67 -9.20
N VAL A 5 -18.06 -6.64 -8.65
CA VAL A 5 -17.52 -7.92 -8.22
C VAL A 5 -17.54 -8.87 -9.41
N ARG A 6 -16.38 -9.44 -9.75
CA ARG A 6 -16.23 -10.38 -10.86
C ARG A 6 -16.08 -11.82 -10.39
N THR A 7 -16.61 -12.75 -11.17
CA THR A 7 -16.42 -14.20 -10.98
C THR A 7 -15.02 -14.63 -11.44
N LEU A 8 -14.62 -15.87 -11.13
CA LEU A 8 -13.35 -16.45 -11.58
C LEU A 8 -13.25 -16.55 -13.11
N THR A 9 -14.38 -16.59 -13.81
CA THR A 9 -14.47 -16.58 -15.28
C THR A 9 -14.44 -15.17 -15.88
N GLY A 10 -14.45 -14.13 -15.03
CA GLY A 10 -14.40 -12.72 -15.43
C GLY A 10 -15.77 -12.08 -15.71
N GLU A 11 -16.86 -12.84 -15.54
CA GLU A 11 -18.23 -12.32 -15.65
C GLU A 11 -18.58 -11.41 -14.46
N ILE A 12 -19.47 -10.46 -14.66
CA ILE A 12 -19.93 -9.57 -13.59
C ILE A 12 -20.93 -10.34 -12.72
N ALA A 13 -20.59 -10.53 -11.44
CA ALA A 13 -21.46 -11.22 -10.49
C ALA A 13 -22.52 -10.26 -9.93
N HIS A 14 -22.09 -9.09 -9.44
CA HIS A 14 -22.95 -8.04 -8.86
C HIS A 14 -22.11 -6.77 -8.59
N GLU A 15 -22.77 -5.70 -8.17
CA GLU A 15 -22.12 -4.46 -7.73
C GLU A 15 -22.24 -4.29 -6.22
N ILE A 16 -21.19 -3.73 -5.61
CA ILE A 16 -21.16 -3.36 -4.20
C ILE A 16 -20.88 -1.86 -4.06
N ASP A 17 -21.37 -1.27 -2.98
CA ASP A 17 -21.00 0.09 -2.62
C ASP A 17 -19.57 0.11 -2.07
N LEU A 18 -18.76 1.05 -2.59
CA LEU A 18 -17.37 1.22 -2.19
C LEU A 18 -17.32 1.83 -0.78
N PRO A 19 -16.57 1.24 0.17
CA PRO A 19 -16.47 1.75 1.52
C PRO A 19 -15.94 3.19 1.58
N GLU A 20 -16.28 3.91 2.65
CA GLU A 20 -15.97 5.34 2.81
C GLU A 20 -14.46 5.65 2.74
N ILE A 21 -13.61 4.71 3.13
CA ILE A 21 -12.14 4.85 3.11
C ILE A 21 -11.59 5.19 1.70
N PHE A 22 -12.26 4.76 0.64
CA PHE A 22 -11.83 5.06 -0.73
C PHE A 22 -12.13 6.50 -1.16
N ASN A 23 -12.91 7.25 -0.38
CA ASN A 23 -13.12 8.68 -0.58
C ASN A 23 -12.14 9.54 0.23
N GLU A 24 -11.22 8.93 0.98
CA GLU A 24 -10.21 9.66 1.73
C GLU A 24 -9.30 10.47 0.80
N GLU A 25 -8.83 11.61 1.29
CA GLU A 25 -7.98 12.50 0.51
C GLU A 25 -6.66 11.81 0.14
N TYR A 26 -6.32 11.88 -1.15
CA TYR A 26 -5.06 11.32 -1.63
C TYR A 26 -3.87 12.15 -1.15
N ARG A 27 -3.15 11.61 -0.17
CA ARG A 27 -1.97 12.23 0.47
C ARG A 27 -0.66 11.50 0.15
N PRO A 28 -0.02 11.78 -1.00
CA PRO A 28 1.21 11.09 -1.42
C PRO A 28 2.39 11.33 -0.46
N ASP A 29 2.39 12.44 0.26
CA ASP A 29 3.37 12.79 1.27
C ASP A 29 3.36 11.80 2.45
N LEU A 30 2.17 11.50 3.00
CA LEU A 30 2.00 10.53 4.08
C LEU A 30 2.34 9.11 3.64
N ILE A 31 1.85 8.73 2.46
CA ILE A 31 2.10 7.40 1.88
C ILE A 31 3.60 7.18 1.73
N LYS A 32 4.30 8.15 1.12
CA LYS A 32 5.75 8.07 0.93
C LYS A 32 6.50 7.98 2.25
N ARG A 33 6.13 8.79 3.25
CA ARG A 33 6.76 8.76 4.57
C ARG A 33 6.58 7.41 5.27
N ALA A 34 5.37 6.84 5.24
CA ALA A 34 5.07 5.55 5.85
C ALA A 34 5.86 4.41 5.16
N VAL A 35 5.90 4.41 3.83
CA VAL A 35 6.65 3.39 3.06
C VAL A 35 8.15 3.46 3.36
N LEU A 36 8.74 4.66 3.36
CA LEU A 36 10.17 4.83 3.65
C LEU A 36 10.53 4.37 5.07
N ALA A 37 9.67 4.67 6.06
CA ALA A 37 9.86 4.21 7.43
C ALA A 37 9.82 2.68 7.53
N LEU A 38 8.87 2.02 6.85
CA LEU A 38 8.78 0.55 6.85
C LEU A 38 9.92 -0.11 6.06
N GLN A 39 10.41 0.53 5.01
CA GLN A 39 11.57 0.02 4.27
C GLN A 39 12.85 0.10 5.11
N SER A 40 13.01 1.18 5.89
CA SER A 40 14.23 1.37 6.68
C SER A 40 14.42 0.33 7.78
N THR A 41 13.32 -0.19 8.35
CA THR A 41 13.39 -1.23 9.40
C THR A 41 13.93 -2.57 8.89
N ARG A 42 14.01 -2.77 7.56
CA ARG A 42 14.49 -4.01 6.96
C ARG A 42 15.99 -4.01 6.69
N PHE A 43 16.67 -2.87 6.82
CA PHE A 43 18.11 -2.79 6.59
C PHE A 43 18.88 -3.41 7.77
N GLN A 44 19.88 -4.24 7.44
CA GLN A 44 20.83 -4.71 8.42
C GLN A 44 21.94 -3.66 8.62
N PRO A 45 22.33 -3.38 9.87
CA PRO A 45 23.51 -2.58 10.15
C PRO A 45 24.73 -3.22 9.50
N HIS A 46 25.52 -2.41 8.80
CA HIS A 46 26.73 -2.85 8.12
C HIS A 46 27.81 -1.77 8.29
N GLY A 47 29.07 -2.20 8.34
CA GLY A 47 30.23 -1.33 8.50
C GLY A 47 31.52 -2.14 8.43
N THR A 48 32.60 -1.51 7.97
CA THR A 48 33.96 -2.08 8.00
C THR A 48 34.63 -1.76 9.33
N ASP A 49 35.65 -2.54 9.71
CA ASP A 49 36.47 -2.25 10.89
C ASP A 49 37.10 -0.85 10.75
N PRO A 50 36.86 0.09 11.69
CA PRO A 50 37.46 1.42 11.65
C PRO A 50 38.99 1.43 11.77
N TYR A 51 39.62 0.35 12.25
CA TYR A 51 41.05 0.26 12.53
C TYR A 51 41.77 -0.88 11.79
N ALA A 52 41.14 -1.46 10.76
CA ALA A 52 41.78 -2.42 9.86
C ALA A 52 42.83 -1.78 8.95
#